data_AF-A0A348TWI9-F1
#
_entry.id   AF-A0A348TWI9-F1
#
_cell.length_a   1.000
_cell.length_b   1.000
_cell.length_c   1.000
_cell.angle_alpha   90.00
_cell.angle_beta   90.00
_cell.angle_gamma   90.00
#
_symmetry.space_group_name_H-M   'P 1'
#
loop_
_entity.id
_entity.type
_entity.pdbx_description
1 polymer ?
#
loop_
_entity_poly.entity_id
_entity_poly.type
_entity_poly.pdbx_seq_one_letter_code
_entity_poly.pdbx_strand_id
1 'polypeptide(L)'
;MTNFTAKIHRFFYPVLFGGTLLFITSSCSGLQQATTESPLLVKNDIRINGRPTLSDDDYDIMRQRPNKGLGNVRMFLSLYGLGSKIGDNATGNWLKRIGEPPAFFDSVAFEATAAQLQQHYFNLGYYLVEDTAFAEQNGKKVVAHYQINTGPQYNISAYNLRSTSR
;
A
#
# COMPACT_ATOMS: atom_id res chain seq x y z
N MET A 1 -38.65 -9.51 34.41
CA MET A 1 -37.45 -8.84 33.85
C MET A 1 -36.26 -9.26 34.70
N THR A 2 -35.55 -10.32 34.30
CA THR A 2 -34.47 -10.91 35.10
C THR A 2 -33.18 -10.13 34.89
N ASN A 3 -32.78 -9.36 35.91
CA ASN A 3 -31.46 -8.73 35.96
C ASN A 3 -30.40 -9.82 36.17
N PHE A 4 -29.73 -10.21 35.10
CA PHE A 4 -28.60 -11.14 35.17
C PHE A 4 -27.36 -10.39 35.66
N THR A 5 -27.13 -10.40 36.98
CA THR A 5 -25.95 -9.78 37.59
C THR A 5 -24.77 -10.75 37.48
N ALA A 6 -23.99 -10.61 36.40
CA ALA A 6 -22.75 -11.38 36.25
C ALA A 6 -21.71 -10.91 37.29
N LYS A 7 -21.39 -11.77 38.27
CA LYS A 7 -20.25 -11.56 39.17
C LYS A 7 -18.95 -11.78 38.39
N ILE A 8 -18.35 -10.69 37.93
CA ILE A 8 -17.05 -10.72 37.27
C ILE A 8 -15.99 -11.13 38.32
N HIS A 9 -15.44 -12.33 38.16
CA HIS A 9 -14.46 -12.89 39.09
C HIS A 9 -13.15 -12.10 39.03
N ARG A 10 -12.53 -11.79 40.19
CA ARG A 10 -11.26 -11.06 40.31
C ARG A 10 -10.07 -11.70 39.55
N PHE A 11 -10.21 -12.96 39.17
CA PHE A 11 -9.27 -13.71 38.33
C PHE A 11 -9.31 -13.30 36.84
N PHE A 12 -10.42 -12.72 36.37
CA PHE A 12 -10.56 -12.31 34.98
C PHE A 12 -9.75 -11.05 34.64
N TYR A 13 -9.58 -10.14 35.60
CA TYR A 13 -8.79 -8.90 35.45
C TYR A 13 -7.31 -9.12 35.10
N PRO A 14 -6.53 -9.99 35.77
CA PRO A 14 -5.14 -10.22 35.41
C PRO A 14 -4.96 -10.95 34.07
N VAL A 15 -5.92 -11.80 33.67
CA VAL A 15 -5.91 -12.46 32.35
C VAL A 15 -6.19 -11.46 31.24
N LEU A 16 -7.17 -10.57 31.44
CA LEU A 16 -7.53 -9.53 30.48
C LEU A 16 -6.41 -8.47 30.38
N PHE A 17 -5.81 -8.08 31.51
CA PHE A 17 -4.67 -7.17 31.57
C PHE A 17 -3.40 -7.77 30.93
N GLY A 18 -3.13 -9.05 31.20
CA GLY A 18 -2.03 -9.80 30.59
C GLY A 18 -2.21 -9.98 29.08
N GLY A 19 -3.44 -10.25 28.62
CA GLY A 19 -3.79 -10.30 27.21
C GLY A 19 -3.55 -8.96 26.51
N THR A 20 -4.01 -7.85 27.09
CA THR A 20 -3.75 -6.50 26.54
C THR A 20 -2.26 -6.15 26.51
N LEU A 21 -1.47 -6.54 27.52
CA LEU A 21 -0.03 -6.27 27.55
C LEU A 21 0.72 -7.00 26.42
N LEU A 22 0.32 -8.24 26.11
CA LEU A 22 0.90 -9.08 25.06
C LEU A 22 0.62 -8.54 23.65
N PHE A 23 -0.51 -7.85 23.45
CA PHE A 23 -0.82 -7.17 22.20
C PHE A 23 0.08 -5.95 21.95
N ILE A 24 0.44 -5.20 23.01
CA ILE A 24 1.22 -3.96 22.89
C ILE A 24 2.70 -4.24 22.55
N THR A 25 3.24 -5.40 22.94
CA THR A 25 4.64 -5.77 22.66
C THR A 25 4.85 -6.50 21.32
N SER A 26 3.83 -6.58 20.45
CA SER A 26 3.96 -7.19 19.12
C SER A 26 4.76 -6.29 18.15
N SER A 27 6.06 -6.23 18.40
CA SER A 27 7.05 -5.48 17.63
C SER A 27 7.12 -5.97 16.17
N CYS A 28 6.77 -5.07 15.24
CA CYS A 28 7.20 -4.93 13.84
C CYS A 28 7.99 -6.10 13.16
N SER A 29 7.41 -7.30 13.05
CA SER A 29 8.14 -8.47 12.48
C SER A 29 8.18 -8.52 10.95
N GLY A 30 7.28 -7.84 10.25
CA GLY A 30 7.17 -7.93 8.78
C GLY A 30 8.39 -7.36 8.01
N LEU A 31 9.14 -6.42 8.59
CA LEU A 31 10.27 -5.75 7.93
C LEU A 31 11.58 -6.55 8.01
N GLN A 32 11.58 -7.69 8.71
CA GLN A 32 12.78 -8.50 8.85
C GLN A 32 13.31 -9.01 7.50
N GLN A 33 12.42 -9.20 6.52
CA GLN A 33 12.72 -9.71 5.18
C GLN A 33 13.39 -8.67 4.27
N ALA A 34 13.24 -7.38 4.55
CA ALA A 34 13.81 -6.31 3.74
C ALA A 34 15.26 -6.02 4.15
N THR A 35 16.07 -5.54 3.20
CA THR A 35 17.43 -5.04 3.47
C THR A 35 17.52 -3.58 3.03
N THR A 36 18.67 -2.93 3.27
CA THR A 36 18.89 -1.55 2.80
C THR A 36 19.03 -1.48 1.29
N GLU A 37 19.55 -2.56 0.66
CA GLU A 37 19.69 -2.67 -0.79
C GLU A 37 18.37 -3.00 -1.49
N SER A 38 17.52 -3.82 -0.85
CA SER A 38 16.16 -4.13 -1.32
C SER A 38 15.12 -3.64 -0.31
N PRO A 39 14.85 -2.32 -0.29
CA PRO A 39 13.91 -1.75 0.65
C PRO A 39 12.47 -2.06 0.21
N LEU A 40 11.57 -2.19 1.18
CA LEU A 40 10.17 -2.52 0.94
C LEU A 40 9.38 -1.25 0.60
N LEU A 41 8.53 -1.32 -0.43
CA LEU A 41 7.55 -0.26 -0.69
C LEU A 41 6.47 -0.29 0.40
N VAL A 42 6.43 0.78 1.19
CA VAL A 42 5.58 0.86 2.38
C VAL A 42 4.26 1.54 2.11
N LYS A 43 4.30 2.61 1.32
CA LYS A 43 3.17 3.48 1.05
C LYS A 43 3.38 4.17 -0.30
N ASN A 44 2.31 4.26 -1.07
CA ASN A 44 2.19 5.20 -2.18
C ASN A 44 1.39 6.40 -1.67
N ASP A 45 1.99 7.58 -1.69
CA ASP A 45 1.41 8.84 -1.24
C ASP A 45 1.12 9.70 -2.47
N ILE A 46 -0.13 9.67 -2.93
CA ILE A 46 -0.57 10.41 -4.11
C ILE A 46 -1.24 11.70 -3.63
N ARG A 47 -0.77 12.85 -4.13
CA ARG A 47 -1.37 14.16 -3.91
C ARG A 47 -1.81 14.76 -5.23
N ILE A 48 -3.09 15.10 -5.35
CA ILE A 48 -3.66 15.80 -6.49
C ILE A 48 -3.90 17.25 -6.09
N ASN A 49 -3.28 18.20 -6.78
CA ASN A 49 -3.38 19.64 -6.48
C ASN A 49 -3.14 19.95 -4.98
N GLY A 50 -2.16 19.26 -4.38
CA GLY A 50 -1.79 19.38 -2.95
C GLY A 50 -2.66 18.59 -1.96
N ARG A 51 -3.74 17.94 -2.38
CA ARG A 51 -4.64 17.16 -1.50
C ARG A 51 -4.38 15.66 -1.65
N PRO A 52 -4.33 14.87 -0.55
CA PRO A 52 -4.21 13.42 -0.66
C PRO A 52 -5.45 12.81 -1.32
N THR A 53 -5.26 11.87 -2.25
CA THR A 53 -6.36 11.13 -2.86
C THR A 53 -6.69 9.86 -2.07
N LEU A 54 -7.97 9.52 -2.07
CA LEU A 54 -8.51 8.24 -1.60
C LEU A 54 -9.26 7.51 -2.71
N SER A 55 -9.12 7.96 -3.97
CA SER A 55 -9.80 7.34 -5.11
C SER A 55 -9.18 5.99 -5.44
N ASP A 56 -10.00 4.95 -5.53
CA ASP A 56 -9.54 3.61 -5.92
C ASP A 56 -8.99 3.58 -7.35
N ASP A 57 -9.50 4.44 -8.25
CA ASP A 57 -9.07 4.52 -9.65
C ASP A 57 -7.58 4.91 -9.80
N ASP A 58 -7.12 5.92 -9.02
CA ASP A 58 -5.72 6.37 -9.02
C ASP A 58 -4.76 5.26 -8.59
N TYR A 59 -5.26 4.45 -7.69
CA TYR A 59 -4.58 3.35 -7.07
C TYR A 59 -4.52 2.19 -8.08
N ASP A 60 -5.62 1.86 -8.76
CA ASP A 60 -5.72 0.69 -9.64
C ASP A 60 -4.85 0.75 -10.88
N ILE A 61 -4.53 1.94 -11.37
CA ILE A 61 -3.61 2.13 -12.49
C ILE A 61 -2.13 1.94 -12.13
N MET A 62 -1.78 1.85 -10.83
CA MET A 62 -0.41 1.71 -10.39
C MET A 62 0.18 0.33 -10.72
N ARG A 63 1.41 0.30 -11.22
CA ARG A 63 2.11 -0.97 -11.47
C ARG A 63 2.53 -1.67 -10.19
N GLN A 64 2.81 -0.89 -9.15
CA GLN A 64 3.29 -1.42 -7.88
C GLN A 64 2.43 -0.95 -6.72
N ARG A 65 1.98 -1.92 -5.90
CA ARG A 65 1.26 -1.68 -4.66
C ARG A 65 2.10 -2.11 -3.45
N PRO A 66 2.04 -1.36 -2.34
CA PRO A 66 2.59 -1.85 -1.08
C PRO A 66 1.79 -3.07 -0.58
N ASN A 67 2.43 -3.90 0.24
CA ASN A 67 1.75 -5.03 0.89
C ASN A 67 0.56 -4.57 1.73
N LYS A 68 -0.50 -5.40 1.77
CA LYS A 68 -1.69 -5.12 2.56
C LYS A 68 -1.36 -5.09 4.05
N GLY A 69 -1.95 -4.14 4.74
CA GLY A 69 -1.76 -3.95 6.16
C GLY A 69 -2.84 -3.06 6.75
N LEU A 70 -2.89 -3.05 8.09
CA LEU A 70 -3.74 -2.15 8.85
C LEU A 70 -2.82 -1.19 9.61
N GLY A 71 -2.80 0.07 9.18
CA GLY A 71 -1.85 1.06 9.68
C GLY A 71 -0.40 0.60 9.51
N ASN A 72 0.32 0.46 10.62
CA ASN A 72 1.73 0.06 10.61
C ASN A 72 1.95 -1.46 10.67
N VAL A 73 0.88 -2.27 10.72
CA VAL A 73 0.96 -3.72 10.86
C VAL A 73 0.71 -4.41 9.52
N ARG A 74 1.70 -5.17 9.03
CA ARG A 74 1.59 -5.99 7.81
C ARG A 74 1.46 -7.46 8.17
N MET A 75 0.23 -7.87 8.50
CA MET A 75 -0.04 -9.24 8.96
C MET A 75 0.33 -10.27 7.89
N PHE A 76 -0.11 -10.08 6.64
CA PHE A 76 0.15 -11.02 5.54
C PHE A 76 1.63 -11.17 5.21
N LEU A 77 2.39 -10.07 5.24
CA LEU A 77 3.84 -10.10 5.07
C LEU A 77 4.54 -10.88 6.20
N SER A 78 4.04 -10.72 7.42
CA SER A 78 4.58 -11.42 8.59
C SER A 78 4.31 -12.92 8.51
N LEU A 79 3.11 -13.34 8.05
CA LEU A 79 2.76 -14.74 7.81
C LEU A 79 3.66 -15.38 6.75
N TYR A 80 3.97 -14.65 5.67
CA TYR A 80 4.91 -15.10 4.65
C TYR A 80 6.31 -15.31 5.23
N GLY A 81 6.80 -14.38 6.04
CA GLY A 81 8.09 -14.50 6.73
C GLY A 81 8.17 -15.68 7.68
N LEU A 82 7.10 -15.92 8.45
CA LEU A 82 6.98 -17.10 9.33
C LEU A 82 6.99 -18.39 8.52
N GLY A 83 6.25 -18.45 7.42
CA GLY A 83 6.26 -19.60 6.50
C GLY A 83 7.66 -19.87 5.95
N SER A 84 8.39 -18.83 5.55
CA SER A 84 9.78 -18.94 5.09
C SER A 84 10.73 -19.42 6.19
N LYS A 85 10.52 -19.05 7.45
CA LYS A 85 11.32 -19.52 8.58
C LYS A 85 11.06 -20.98 8.96
N ILE A 86 9.82 -21.45 8.80
CA ILE A 86 9.41 -22.84 9.10
C ILE A 86 9.93 -23.83 8.04
N GLY A 87 10.18 -23.34 6.82
CA GLY A 87 10.73 -24.13 5.71
C GLY A 87 9.66 -24.67 4.75
N ASP A 88 10.09 -25.43 3.75
CA ASP A 88 9.24 -25.89 2.64
C ASP A 88 8.43 -27.16 2.96
N ASN A 89 7.88 -27.22 4.18
CA ASN A 89 6.97 -28.27 4.63
C ASN A 89 5.50 -27.83 4.45
N ALA A 90 4.55 -28.75 4.69
CA ALA A 90 3.12 -28.49 4.48
C ALA A 90 2.63 -27.23 5.23
N THR A 91 3.09 -27.04 6.47
CA THR A 91 2.75 -25.88 7.30
C THR A 91 3.37 -24.59 6.78
N GLY A 92 4.65 -24.58 6.42
CA GLY A 92 5.33 -23.41 5.87
C GLY A 92 4.76 -22.97 4.53
N ASN A 93 4.45 -23.92 3.64
CA ASN A 93 3.81 -23.64 2.36
C ASN A 93 2.37 -23.13 2.52
N TRP A 94 1.63 -23.64 3.52
CA TRP A 94 0.32 -23.11 3.88
C TRP A 94 0.40 -21.65 4.37
N LEU A 95 1.39 -21.32 5.22
CA LEU A 95 1.64 -19.95 5.69
C LEU A 95 2.06 -18.99 4.56
N LYS A 96 2.97 -19.42 3.68
CA LYS A 96 3.38 -18.64 2.50
C LYS A 96 2.19 -18.37 1.57
N ARG A 97 1.24 -19.31 1.47
CA ARG A 97 0.04 -19.18 0.63
C ARG A 97 -1.00 -18.21 1.20
N ILE A 98 -1.15 -18.15 2.52
CA ILE A 98 -2.06 -17.19 3.18
C ILE A 98 -1.40 -15.81 3.29
N GLY A 99 -0.08 -15.77 3.42
CA GLY A 99 0.69 -14.54 3.45
C GLY A 99 0.87 -13.90 2.07
N GLU A 100 1.47 -12.72 2.08
CA GLU A 100 1.86 -11.99 0.87
C GLU A 100 3.39 -11.92 0.80
N PRO A 101 4.00 -12.15 -0.37
CA PRO A 101 5.44 -11.96 -0.54
C PRO A 101 5.81 -10.47 -0.36
N PRO A 102 7.05 -10.17 0.08
CA PRO A 102 7.52 -8.79 0.22
C PRO A 102 7.48 -8.03 -1.10
N ALA A 103 6.80 -6.88 -1.12
CA ALA A 103 6.80 -5.93 -2.22
C ALA A 103 8.04 -5.01 -2.13
N PHE A 104 9.15 -5.43 -2.75
CA PHE A 104 10.38 -4.63 -2.84
C PHE A 104 10.23 -3.46 -3.79
N PHE A 105 10.73 -2.28 -3.45
CA PHE A 105 10.68 -1.10 -4.30
C PHE A 105 11.38 -1.36 -5.65
N ASP A 106 10.69 -1.07 -6.74
CA ASP A 106 11.22 -1.14 -8.10
C ASP A 106 11.14 0.25 -8.74
N SER A 107 12.30 0.82 -9.09
CA SER A 107 12.39 2.14 -9.70
C SER A 107 11.72 2.19 -11.07
N VAL A 108 11.76 1.10 -11.85
CA VAL A 108 11.15 1.05 -13.18
C VAL A 108 9.62 1.06 -13.05
N ALA A 109 9.09 0.27 -12.11
CA ALA A 109 7.66 0.25 -11.83
C ALA A 109 7.18 1.60 -11.26
N PHE A 110 8.01 2.26 -10.45
CA PHE A 110 7.76 3.59 -9.90
C PHE A 110 7.64 4.66 -11.00
N GLU A 111 8.64 4.77 -11.88
CA GLU A 111 8.61 5.74 -12.99
C GLU A 111 7.45 5.46 -13.95
N ALA A 112 7.20 4.19 -14.28
CA ALA A 112 6.10 3.83 -15.15
C ALA A 112 4.73 4.09 -14.51
N THR A 113 4.62 4.04 -13.17
CA THR A 113 3.41 4.45 -12.45
C THR A 113 3.19 5.96 -12.52
N ALA A 114 4.25 6.78 -12.42
CA ALA A 114 4.17 8.23 -12.58
C ALA A 114 3.64 8.60 -13.98
N ALA A 115 4.21 8.00 -15.03
CA ALA A 115 3.75 8.19 -16.40
C ALA A 115 2.29 7.75 -16.62
N GLN A 116 1.86 6.65 -15.99
CA GLN A 116 0.47 6.19 -16.07
C GLN A 116 -0.51 7.15 -15.39
N LEU A 117 -0.15 7.70 -14.23
CA LEU A 117 -0.94 8.72 -13.55
C LEU A 117 -1.08 9.96 -14.43
N GLN A 118 0.03 10.47 -14.98
CA GLN A 118 -0.01 11.61 -15.89
C GLN A 118 -0.93 11.34 -17.08
N GLN A 119 -0.79 10.18 -17.73
CA GLN A 119 -1.64 9.79 -18.86
C GLN A 119 -3.12 9.65 -18.47
N HIS A 120 -3.41 9.12 -17.28
CA HIS A 120 -4.77 8.97 -16.79
C HIS A 120 -5.47 10.33 -16.68
N TYR A 121 -4.83 11.32 -16.03
CA TYR A 121 -5.37 12.66 -15.92
C TYR A 121 -5.45 13.40 -17.26
N PHE A 122 -4.46 13.19 -18.13
CA PHE A 122 -4.52 13.71 -19.51
C PHE A 122 -5.77 13.21 -20.24
N ASN A 123 -6.08 11.91 -20.12
CA ASN A 123 -7.26 11.30 -20.75
C ASN A 123 -8.59 11.80 -20.16
N LEU A 124 -8.60 12.26 -18.91
CA LEU A 124 -9.77 12.90 -18.28
C LEU A 124 -10.00 14.35 -18.74
N GLY A 125 -9.14 14.90 -19.60
CA GLY A 125 -9.25 16.25 -20.14
C GLY A 125 -8.34 17.28 -19.47
N TYR A 126 -7.42 16.86 -18.61
CA TYR A 126 -6.43 17.72 -17.97
C TYR A 126 -5.13 17.76 -18.80
N TYR A 127 -5.13 18.54 -19.87
CA TYR A 127 -4.02 18.53 -20.84
C TYR A 127 -2.74 19.22 -20.36
N LEU A 128 -2.83 20.07 -19.33
CA LEU A 128 -1.69 20.76 -18.71
C LEU A 128 -1.22 20.04 -17.44
N VAL A 129 -1.38 18.72 -17.38
CA VAL A 129 -0.99 17.93 -16.22
C VAL A 129 0.53 17.87 -16.07
N GLU A 130 1.01 18.22 -14.89
CA GLU A 130 2.41 18.08 -14.49
C GLU A 130 2.49 17.08 -13.33
N ASP A 131 3.41 16.13 -13.46
CA ASP A 131 3.71 15.16 -12.42
C ASP A 131 5.09 15.43 -11.79
N THR A 132 5.20 15.17 -10.49
CA THR A 132 6.47 15.21 -9.77
C THR A 132 6.51 14.00 -8.86
N ALA A 133 7.43 13.08 -9.15
CA ALA A 133 7.58 11.83 -8.43
C ALA A 133 8.93 11.79 -7.71
N PHE A 134 8.93 11.43 -6.42
CA PHE A 134 10.15 11.15 -5.66
C PHE A 134 9.92 10.03 -4.66
N ALA A 135 10.99 9.32 -4.31
CA ALA A 135 10.96 8.25 -3.33
C ALA A 135 11.78 8.64 -2.09
N GLU A 136 11.18 8.50 -0.91
CA GLU A 136 11.86 8.70 0.37
C GLU A 136 12.22 7.34 0.96
N GLN A 137 13.53 7.07 1.14
CA GLN A 137 14.02 5.86 1.78
C GLN A 137 14.41 6.12 3.23
N ASN A 138 13.77 5.39 4.15
CA ASN A 138 14.13 5.35 5.57
C ASN A 138 14.53 3.93 5.97
N GLY A 139 15.84 3.67 5.91
CA GLY A 139 16.42 2.34 6.14
C GLY A 139 15.90 1.31 5.14
N LYS A 140 15.07 0.38 5.63
CA LYS A 140 14.48 -0.73 4.85
C LYS A 140 13.11 -0.40 4.25
N LYS A 141 12.67 0.85 4.34
CA LYS A 141 11.34 1.30 3.94
C LYS A 141 11.46 2.37 2.86
N VAL A 142 10.64 2.26 1.83
CA VAL A 142 10.45 3.33 0.84
C VAL A 142 9.01 3.83 0.88
N VAL A 143 8.84 5.14 0.84
CA VAL A 143 7.57 5.80 0.55
C VAL A 143 7.68 6.45 -0.81
N ALA A 144 6.82 6.05 -1.74
CA ALA A 144 6.74 6.64 -3.07
C ALA A 144 5.76 7.80 -3.04
N HIS A 145 6.23 9.00 -3.38
CA HIS A 145 5.41 10.20 -3.45
C HIS A 145 5.14 10.55 -4.91
N TYR A 146 3.86 10.73 -5.23
CA TYR A 146 3.40 11.17 -6.54
C TYR A 146 2.60 12.46 -6.35
N GLN A 147 3.09 13.57 -6.90
CA GLN A 147 2.42 14.86 -6.87
C GLN A 147 1.91 15.17 -8.28
N ILE A 148 0.61 15.35 -8.42
CA ILE A 148 -0.06 15.58 -9.70
C ILE A 148 -0.72 16.95 -9.63
N ASN A 149 -0.33 17.84 -10.52
CA ASN A 149 -0.98 19.14 -10.73
C ASN A 149 -1.77 19.05 -12.02
N THR A 150 -3.10 19.02 -11.93
CA THR A 150 -3.95 18.76 -13.11
C THR A 150 -4.18 19.99 -13.98
N GLY A 151 -4.10 21.19 -13.40
CA GLY A 151 -4.52 22.42 -14.08
C GLY A 151 -6.03 22.42 -14.39
N PRO A 152 -6.49 23.30 -15.31
CA PRO A 152 -7.88 23.35 -15.74
C PRO A 152 -8.27 22.15 -16.62
N GLN A 153 -9.53 21.72 -16.51
CA GLN A 153 -10.10 20.69 -17.37
C GLN A 153 -10.60 21.30 -18.68
N TYR A 154 -10.31 20.66 -19.81
CA TYR A 154 -10.74 21.07 -21.14
C TYR A 154 -11.76 20.12 -21.71
N ASN A 155 -12.69 20.65 -22.51
CA ASN A 155 -13.65 19.88 -23.30
C ASN A 155 -13.32 20.02 -24.79
N ILE A 156 -13.54 18.96 -25.55
CA ILE A 156 -13.35 18.97 -27.00
C ILE A 156 -14.53 19.72 -27.64
N SER A 157 -14.25 20.83 -28.31
CA SER A 157 -15.27 21.63 -29.01
C SER A 157 -15.47 21.22 -30.47
N ALA A 158 -14.39 20.88 -31.17
CA ALA A 158 -14.41 20.47 -32.57
C ALA A 158 -13.24 19.55 -32.87
N TYR A 159 -13.42 18.63 -33.83
CA TYR A 159 -12.37 17.77 -34.35
C TYR A 159 -12.44 17.74 -35.87
N ASN A 160 -11.28 17.64 -36.53
CA ASN A 160 -11.17 17.51 -37.98
C ASN A 160 -10.44 16.20 -38.29
N LEU A 161 -11.10 15.31 -39.04
CA LEU A 161 -10.47 14.07 -39.51
C LEU A 161 -9.98 14.27 -40.94
N ARG A 162 -8.68 14.07 -41.16
CA ARG A 162 -8.10 13.99 -42.50
C ARG A 162 -7.66 12.56 -42.76
N SER A 163 -8.44 11.81 -43.55
CA SER A 163 -8.06 10.48 -44.00
C SER A 163 -6.96 10.60 -45.05
N THR A 164 -5.77 10.11 -44.75
CA THR A 164 -4.72 9.90 -45.77
C THR A 164 -4.98 8.53 -46.40
N SER A 165 -6.09 8.38 -47.12
CA SER A 165 -6.28 7.18 -47.94
C SER A 165 -5.20 7.17 -49.01
N ARG A 166 -4.34 6.15 -48.98
CA ARG A 166 -3.46 5.80 -50.08
C ARG A 166 -3.76 4.38 -50.50
#